data_AF-A0A497ETB6-F1
#
_entry.id   AF-A0A497ETB6-F1
#
_cell.length_a   1.000
_cell.length_b   1.000
_cell.length_c   1.000
_cell.angle_alpha   90.00
_cell.angle_beta   90.00
_cell.angle_gamma   90.00
#
_symmetry.space_group_name_H-M   'P 1'
#
loop_
_entity.id
_entity.type
_entity.pdbx_description
1 polymer ?
#
loop_
_entity_poly.entity_id
_entity_poly.type
_entity_poly.pdbx_seq_one_letter_code
_entity_poly.pdbx_strand_id
1 'polypeptide(L)' 'MPICEFCMREVEKVEKCKYCGKYFCPDHIYPELHQCEAFSLEE' A
#
# COMPACT_ATOMS: atom_id res chain seq x y z
N MET A 1 3.45 6.69 -15.12
CA MET A 1 3.76 5.43 -14.40
C MET A 1 2.87 5.37 -13.17
N PRO A 2 2.51 4.19 -12.63
CA PRO A 2 1.72 4.16 -11.40
C PRO A 2 2.52 4.73 -10.21
N ILE A 3 1.80 5.37 -9.29
CA ILE A 3 2.39 6.05 -8.12
C ILE A 3 1.99 5.29 -6.86
N CYS A 4 2.95 5.07 -5.96
CA CYS A 4 2.67 4.53 -4.64
C CYS A 4 2.00 5.60 -3.77
N GLU A 5 0.80 5.33 -3.25
CA GLU A 5 0.05 6.27 -2.40
C GLU A 5 0.63 6.45 -0.99
N PHE A 6 1.65 5.66 -0.63
CA PHE A 6 2.37 5.81 0.63
C PHE A 6 3.61 6.70 0.51
N CYS A 7 4.54 6.35 -0.38
CA CYS A 7 5.81 7.09 -0.54
C CYS A 7 5.81 8.10 -1.69
N MET A 8 4.69 8.22 -2.43
CA MET A 8 4.50 9.16 -3.54
C MET A 8 5.54 9.03 -4.67
N ARG A 9 6.21 7.86 -4.77
CA ARG A 9 7.18 7.57 -5.83
C ARG A 9 6.48 6.94 -7.04
N GLU A 10 6.89 7.37 -8.23
CA GLU A 10 6.60 6.67 -9.48
C GLU A 10 7.39 5.36 -9.51
N VAL A 11 6.69 4.26 -9.78
CA VAL A 11 7.28 2.91 -9.84
C VAL A 11 6.78 2.18 -11.08
N GLU A 12 7.47 1.12 -11.48
CA GLU A 12 7.08 0.32 -12.64
C GLU A 12 5.77 -0.43 -12.42
N LYS A 13 5.50 -0.85 -11.18
CA LYS A 13 4.31 -1.62 -10.79
C LYS A 13 3.82 -1.21 -9.41
N VAL A 14 2.50 -1.04 -9.29
CA VAL A 14 1.79 -0.96 -8.02
C VAL A 14 0.82 -2.12 -7.88
N GLU A 15 0.58 -2.54 -6.64
CA GLU A 15 -0.39 -3.55 -6.27
C GLU A 15 -1.44 -2.93 -5.35
N LYS A 16 -2.68 -3.40 -5.43
CA LYS A 16 -3.78 -2.90 -4.62
C LYS A 16 -3.83 -3.68 -3.30
N CYS A 17 -3.77 -2.98 -2.17
CA CYS A 17 -3.96 -3.61 -0.87
C CYS A 17 -5.39 -4.14 -0.74
N LYS A 18 -5.54 -5.41 -0.34
CA LYS A 18 -6.85 -6.06 -0.18
C LYS A 18 -7.66 -5.56 1.03
N TYR A 19 -6.99 -4.90 1.98
CA TYR A 19 -7.60 -4.40 3.22
C TYR A 19 -8.10 -2.96 3.05
N CYS A 20 -7.20 -2.02 2.73
CA CYS A 20 -7.55 -0.60 2.61
C CYS A 20 -7.90 -0.16 1.18
N GLY A 21 -7.64 -0.99 0.16
CA GLY A 21 -7.95 -0.69 -1.23
C GLY A 21 -7.03 0.33 -1.93
N LYS A 22 -6.01 0.84 -1.23
CA LYS A 22 -5.00 1.77 -1.78
C LYS A 22 -3.94 1.06 -2.62
N TYR A 23 -3.24 1.80 -3.46
CA TYR A 23 -2.20 1.30 -4.35
C TYR A 23 -0.78 1.56 -3.81
N PHE A 24 0.03 0.52 -3.74
CA PHE A 24 1.37 0.57 -3.18
C PHE A 24 2.40 -0.11 -4.09
N CYS A 25 3.64 0.36 -4.02
CA CYS A 25 4.77 -0.32 -4.66
C CYS A 25 5.10 -1.65 -3.94
N PRO A 26 5.87 -2.56 -4.55
CA PRO A 26 6.26 -3.83 -3.93
C PRO A 26 6.92 -3.68 -2.55
N ASP A 27 7.62 -2.57 -2.29
CA ASP A 27 8.20 -2.29 -0.97
C ASP A 27 7.18 -1.85 0.10
N HIS A 28 5.98 -1.40 -0.28
CA HIS A 28 4.99 -0.87 0.65
C HIS A 28 3.64 -1.61 0.57
N ILE A 29 3.55 -2.72 -0.16
CA ILE A 29 2.30 -3.48 -0.31
C ILE A 29 1.88 -4.19 0.99
N TYR A 30 2.86 -4.51 1.84
CA TYR A 30 2.60 -5.19 3.10
C TYR A 30 1.89 -4.27 4.10
N PRO A 31 0.83 -4.74 4.79
CA PRO A 31 0.05 -3.93 5.72
C PRO A 31 0.88 -3.25 6.81
N GLU A 32 1.91 -3.94 7.31
CA GLU A 32 2.84 -3.42 8.32
C GLU A 32 3.71 -2.27 7.82
N LEU A 33 4.01 -2.21 6.51
CA LEU A 33 4.93 -1.23 5.92
C LEU A 33 4.24 0.08 5.57
N HIS A 34 2.95 0.04 5.21
CA HIS A 34 2.16 1.24 4.92
C HIS A 34 1.21 1.62 6.06
N GLN A 35 1.38 1.02 7.25
CA GLN A 35 0.54 1.25 8.43
C GLN A 35 -0.95 1.13 8.07
N CYS A 36 -1.35 -0.04 7.57
CA CYS A 36 -2.69 -0.26 7.07
C CYS A 36 -3.74 -0.12 8.19
N GLU A 37 -4.44 1.01 8.21
CA GLU A 37 -5.50 1.29 9.18
C GLU A 37 -6.58 0.20 9.20
N ALA A 38 -6.90 -0.38 8.03
CA ALA A 38 -7.89 -1.44 7.90
C ALA A 38 -7.42 -2.80 8.46
N PHE A 39 -6.12 -3.05 8.55
CA PHE A 39 -5.55 -4.27 9.13
C PHE A 39 -5.41 -4.16 10.65
N SER A 40 -5.16 -2.95 11.17
CA SER A 40 -5.02 -2.71 12.61
C SER A 40 -6.34 -2.64 13.38
N LEU A 41 -7.50 -2.67 12.70
CA LEU A 41 -8.83 -2.66 13.33
C LEU A 41 -9.38 -4.07 13.62
N GLU A 42 -8.63 -5.13 13.30
CA GLU A 42 -8.96 -6.51 13.70
C GLU A 42 -8.38 -6.78 15.10
N GLU A 43 -8.98 -6.18 16.14
CA GLU A 43 -8.78 -6.54 17.57
C GLU A 43 -9.92 -7.43 18.11
#